data_AF-A0A2E9CXV9-F1
#
_entry.id   AF-A0A2E9CXV9-F1
#
_cell.length_a   1.000
_cell.length_b   1.000
_cell.length_c   1.000
_cell.angle_alpha   90.00
_cell.angle_beta   90.00
_cell.angle_gamma   90.00
#
_symmetry.space_group_name_H-M   'P 1'
#
loop_
_entity.id
_entity.type
_entity.pdbx_description
1 polymer ?
#
loop_
_entity_poly.entity_id
_entity_poly.type
_entity_poly.pdbx_seq_one_letter_code
_entity_poly.pdbx_strand_id
1 'polypeptide(L)'
;FRLGESECKVLDVPGHTLGHIAYYFKDDNLLFCGDTLFSLGCGRLFEGTPDDMIKSLLKIRALPDKTQIFCGHEYTLANAMFAQNLEPENRSLKIKIEEIKKNKHLNKPTIPSLLGEEKKLNPFLRFDEIDFLEKIGIKNESITESFRTLRQMKDEF
;
A
#
# COMPACT_ATOMS: atom_id res chain seq x y z
N PHE A 1 10.54 -14.72 -15.47
CA PHE A 1 10.15 -16.07 -15.91
C PHE A 1 8.84 -15.98 -16.69
N ARG A 2 8.44 -17.03 -17.41
CA ARG A 2 7.17 -17.03 -18.17
C ARG A 2 6.12 -17.89 -17.47
N LEU A 3 4.87 -17.45 -17.52
CA LEU A 3 3.70 -18.22 -17.09
C LEU A 3 2.70 -18.24 -18.25
N GLY A 4 2.66 -19.35 -18.98
CA GLY A 4 1.98 -19.38 -20.28
C GLY A 4 2.63 -18.39 -21.25
N GLU A 5 1.82 -17.50 -21.84
CA GLU A 5 2.30 -16.48 -22.76
C GLU A 5 2.86 -15.24 -22.05
N SER A 6 2.44 -14.98 -20.81
CA SER A 6 2.82 -13.77 -20.06
C SER A 6 4.24 -13.82 -19.50
N GLU A 7 4.94 -12.68 -19.59
CA GLU A 7 6.25 -12.48 -18.96
C GLU A 7 6.10 -11.89 -17.56
N CYS A 8 6.66 -12.59 -16.56
CA CYS A 8 6.67 -12.16 -15.17
C CYS A 8 8.07 -11.72 -14.74
N LYS A 9 8.15 -10.51 -14.20
CA LYS A 9 9.31 -9.99 -13.47
C LYS A 9 9.13 -10.26 -11.98
N VAL A 10 10.09 -10.95 -11.36
CA VAL A 10 10.16 -11.11 -9.91
C VAL A 10 10.80 -9.86 -9.32
N LEU A 11 10.20 -9.32 -8.26
CA LEU A 11 10.73 -8.20 -7.51
C LEU A 11 10.97 -8.66 -6.07
N ASP A 12 12.21 -8.53 -5.59
CA ASP A 12 12.48 -8.67 -4.15
C ASP A 12 11.86 -7.49 -3.42
N VAL A 13 10.97 -7.78 -2.48
CA VAL A 13 10.20 -6.80 -1.72
C VAL A 13 10.27 -7.09 -0.21
N PRO A 14 11.48 -7.16 0.38
CA PRO A 14 11.64 -7.44 1.79
C PRO A 14 10.96 -6.37 2.66
N GLY A 15 10.53 -6.76 3.85
CA GLY A 15 9.91 -5.87 4.83
C GLY A 15 8.99 -6.65 5.76
N HIS A 16 7.93 -7.24 5.20
CA HIS A 16 7.07 -8.14 5.97
C HIS A 16 7.84 -9.38 6.44
N THR A 17 8.42 -10.08 5.47
CA THR A 17 9.46 -11.10 5.66
C THR A 17 10.70 -10.69 4.87
N LEU A 18 11.87 -11.22 5.22
CA LEU A 18 13.12 -10.91 4.50
C LEU A 18 13.17 -11.54 3.10
N GLY A 19 12.49 -12.68 2.93
CA GLY A 19 12.42 -13.40 1.65
C GLY A 19 11.22 -13.03 0.77
N HIS A 20 10.46 -11.98 1.09
CA HIS A 20 9.24 -11.67 0.36
C HIS A 20 9.53 -11.23 -1.08
N ILE A 21 8.78 -11.80 -2.04
CA ILE A 21 8.85 -11.43 -3.46
C ILE A 21 7.48 -11.03 -3.99
N ALA A 22 7.48 -10.21 -5.04
CA ALA A 22 6.29 -9.82 -5.79
C ALA A 22 6.44 -10.21 -7.27
N TYR A 23 5.30 -10.51 -7.90
CA TYR A 23 5.23 -10.93 -9.30
C TYR A 23 4.58 -9.84 -10.13
N TYR A 24 5.35 -9.23 -11.02
CA TYR A 24 4.88 -8.16 -11.89
C TYR A 24 4.76 -8.63 -13.34
N PHE A 25 3.54 -8.59 -13.87
CA PHE A 25 3.22 -8.86 -15.27
C PHE A 25 3.04 -7.52 -15.98
N LYS A 26 4.11 -7.06 -16.64
CA LYS A 26 4.20 -5.69 -17.18
C LYS A 26 3.17 -5.41 -18.25
N ASP A 27 3.02 -6.33 -19.20
CA ASP A 27 2.14 -6.12 -20.36
C ASP A 27 0.66 -6.14 -19.95
N ASP A 28 0.33 -6.96 -18.95
CA ASP A 28 -1.01 -7.06 -18.36
C ASP A 28 -1.30 -5.99 -17.31
N ASN A 29 -0.28 -5.24 -16.86
CA ASN A 29 -0.36 -4.27 -15.77
C ASN A 29 -0.87 -4.89 -14.45
N LEU A 30 -0.38 -6.08 -14.09
CA LEU A 30 -0.77 -6.78 -12.86
C LEU A 30 0.43 -6.90 -11.92
N LEU A 31 0.20 -6.65 -10.63
CA LEU A 31 1.18 -6.92 -9.57
C LEU A 31 0.55 -7.79 -8.49
N PHE A 32 1.15 -8.95 -8.24
CA PHE A 32 0.85 -9.77 -7.07
C PHE A 32 1.93 -9.52 -6.01
N CYS A 33 1.59 -8.75 -4.98
CA CYS A 33 2.56 -8.23 -4.01
C CYS A 33 2.48 -8.87 -2.61
N GLY A 34 1.65 -9.90 -2.44
CA GLY A 34 1.44 -10.58 -1.17
C GLY A 34 1.18 -9.57 -0.05
N ASP A 35 2.02 -9.60 0.98
CA ASP A 35 1.83 -8.83 2.21
C ASP A 35 2.73 -7.60 2.27
N THR A 36 3.39 -7.22 1.17
CA THR A 36 4.18 -5.97 1.12
C THR A 36 3.26 -4.74 1.06
N LEU A 37 2.38 -4.67 0.06
CA LEU A 37 1.42 -3.57 -0.15
C LEU A 37 0.00 -4.12 -0.07
N PHE A 38 -0.88 -3.43 0.65
CA PHE A 38 -2.33 -3.67 0.65
C PHE A 38 -3.04 -2.45 0.08
N SER A 39 -4.31 -2.59 -0.28
CA SER A 39 -5.11 -1.40 -0.53
C SER A 39 -5.20 -0.55 0.75
N LEU A 40 -4.78 0.71 0.65
CA LEU A 40 -4.70 1.71 1.72
C LEU A 40 -3.78 1.33 2.91
N GLY A 41 -2.93 0.32 2.77
CA GLY A 41 -2.02 -0.13 3.82
C GLY A 41 -0.73 -0.77 3.32
N CYS A 42 0.11 -1.22 4.25
CA CYS A 42 1.26 -2.09 3.99
C CYS A 42 1.34 -3.19 5.06
N GLY A 43 2.19 -4.19 4.80
CA GLY A 43 2.51 -5.26 5.75
C GLY A 43 3.02 -4.76 7.09
N ARG A 44 2.76 -5.54 8.14
CA ARG A 44 3.51 -5.42 9.40
C ARG A 44 4.97 -5.85 9.17
N LEU A 45 5.90 -5.27 9.89
CA LEU A 45 7.32 -5.61 9.82
C LEU A 45 7.61 -6.74 10.82
N PHE A 46 7.51 -8.00 10.39
CA PHE A 46 7.81 -9.14 11.27
C PHE A 46 9.30 -9.48 11.27
N GLU A 47 9.94 -9.47 10.11
CA GLU A 47 11.36 -9.83 9.98
C GLU A 47 12.24 -8.69 9.43
N GLY A 48 11.66 -7.80 8.61
CA GLY A 48 12.39 -6.70 7.96
C GLY A 48 12.37 -5.40 8.75
N THR A 49 13.13 -4.43 8.26
CA THR A 49 13.22 -3.08 8.82
C THR A 49 12.31 -2.08 8.09
N PRO A 50 12.06 -0.88 8.67
CA PRO A 50 11.42 0.22 7.95
C PRO A 50 12.11 0.53 6.62
N ASP A 51 13.44 0.53 6.57
CA ASP A 51 14.21 0.81 5.35
C ASP A 51 14.00 -0.25 4.27
N ASP A 52 13.86 -1.52 4.65
CA ASP A 52 13.56 -2.60 3.71
C ASP A 52 12.19 -2.38 3.06
N MET A 53 11.17 -2.12 3.89
CA MET A 53 9.82 -1.88 3.40
C MET A 53 9.73 -0.60 2.57
N ILE A 54 10.40 0.49 2.95
CA ILE A 54 10.49 1.72 2.15
C ILE A 54 11.06 1.41 0.76
N LYS A 55 12.20 0.73 0.68
CA LYS A 55 12.82 0.35 -0.61
C LYS A 55 11.87 -0.50 -1.46
N SER A 56 11.17 -1.44 -0.84
CA SER A 56 10.18 -2.30 -1.50
C SER A 56 8.98 -1.53 -2.03
N LEU A 57 8.42 -0.63 -1.23
CA LEU A 57 7.30 0.22 -1.60
C LEU A 57 7.71 1.22 -2.69
N LEU A 58 8.94 1.75 -2.66
CA LEU A 58 9.47 2.61 -3.74
C LEU A 58 9.57 1.87 -5.08
N LYS A 59 10.00 0.59 -5.08
CA LYS A 59 10.00 -0.24 -6.31
C LYS A 59 8.59 -0.39 -6.86
N ILE A 60 7.60 -0.66 -6.01
CA ILE A 60 6.19 -0.79 -6.41
C ILE A 60 5.63 0.55 -6.87
N ARG A 61 5.90 1.64 -6.14
CA ARG A 61 5.45 3.00 -6.45
C ARG A 61 5.98 3.51 -7.79
N ALA A 62 7.14 3.02 -8.25
CA ALA A 62 7.68 3.37 -9.56
C ALA A 62 6.93 2.72 -10.76
N LEU A 63 6.03 1.76 -10.52
CA LEU A 63 5.25 1.13 -11.58
C LEU A 63 4.16 2.08 -12.14
N PRO A 64 3.64 1.82 -13.37
CA PRO A 64 2.60 2.64 -13.98
C PRO A 64 1.33 2.73 -13.13
N ASP A 65 0.65 3.88 -13.14
CA ASP A 65 -0.57 4.11 -12.36
C ASP A 65 -1.73 3.16 -12.68
N LYS A 66 -1.77 2.66 -13.92
CA LYS A 66 -2.74 1.65 -14.37
C LYS A 66 -2.48 0.23 -13.85
N THR A 67 -1.42 0.03 -13.06
CA THR A 67 -1.10 -1.28 -12.48
C THR A 67 -2.16 -1.66 -11.46
N GLN A 68 -2.78 -2.83 -11.66
CA GLN A 68 -3.71 -3.45 -10.72
C GLN A 68 -2.93 -4.19 -9.64
N ILE A 69 -3.26 -3.91 -8.38
CA ILE A 69 -2.61 -4.46 -7.20
C ILE A 69 -3.44 -5.59 -6.64
N PHE A 70 -2.88 -6.79 -6.65
CA PHE A 70 -3.43 -8.01 -6.05
C PHE A 70 -2.61 -8.34 -4.79
N CYS A 71 -3.13 -7.93 -3.63
CA CYS A 71 -2.50 -8.17 -2.33
C CYS A 71 -3.05 -9.42 -1.64
N GLY A 72 -2.37 -9.87 -0.58
CA GLY A 72 -2.64 -11.15 0.09
C GLY A 72 -3.93 -11.20 0.92
N HIS A 73 -4.48 -10.06 1.36
CA HIS A 73 -5.57 -10.02 2.33
C HIS A 73 -6.62 -8.92 2.08
N GLU A 74 -7.85 -9.17 2.51
CA GLU A 74 -8.99 -8.24 2.46
C GLU A 74 -9.01 -7.31 3.69
N TYR A 75 -7.96 -6.51 3.84
CA TYR A 75 -7.80 -5.53 4.94
C TYR A 75 -8.25 -4.12 4.59
N THR A 76 -8.77 -3.92 3.38
CA THR A 76 -9.00 -2.60 2.78
C THR A 76 -9.89 -1.71 3.64
N LEU A 77 -10.98 -2.22 4.22
CA LEU A 77 -11.83 -1.41 5.11
C LEU A 77 -11.09 -0.95 6.38
N ALA A 78 -10.37 -1.86 7.05
CA ALA A 78 -9.63 -1.51 8.26
C ALA A 78 -8.53 -0.48 7.96
N ASN A 79 -7.82 -0.69 6.85
CA ASN A 79 -6.82 0.25 6.34
C ASN A 79 -7.43 1.62 6.00
N ALA A 80 -8.62 1.64 5.38
CA ALA A 80 -9.30 2.88 5.03
C ALA A 80 -9.75 3.66 6.28
N MET A 81 -10.22 2.97 7.33
CA MET A 81 -10.56 3.61 8.60
C MET A 81 -9.35 4.27 9.26
N PHE A 82 -8.18 3.61 9.23
CA PHE A 82 -6.93 4.21 9.69
C PHE A 82 -6.54 5.42 8.85
N ALA A 83 -6.55 5.30 7.51
CA ALA A 83 -6.26 6.44 6.63
C ALA A 83 -7.21 7.62 6.86
N GLN A 84 -8.49 7.37 7.17
CA GLN A 84 -9.47 8.41 7.45
C GLN A 84 -9.29 9.05 8.82
N ASN A 85 -8.77 8.31 9.81
CA ASN A 85 -8.37 8.89 11.08
C ASN A 85 -7.23 9.90 10.89
N LEU A 86 -6.29 9.62 9.98
CA LEU A 86 -5.19 10.53 9.64
C LEU A 86 -5.65 11.75 8.85
N GLU A 87 -6.53 11.59 7.85
CA GLU A 87 -7.06 12.69 7.04
C GLU A 87 -8.60 12.76 7.07
N PRO A 88 -9.21 13.24 8.18
CA PRO A 88 -10.67 13.26 8.36
C PRO A 88 -11.42 14.05 7.31
N GLU A 89 -10.77 15.03 6.66
CA GLU A 89 -11.37 15.89 5.62
C GLU A 89 -11.04 15.48 4.18
N ASN A 90 -10.32 14.38 3.97
CA ASN A 90 -10.00 13.91 2.62
C ASN A 90 -11.26 13.37 1.91
N ARG A 91 -11.84 14.19 1.02
CA ARG A 91 -13.06 13.84 0.27
C ARG A 91 -12.89 12.61 -0.62
N SER A 92 -11.74 12.46 -1.27
CA SER A 92 -11.46 11.30 -2.12
C SER A 92 -11.45 10.01 -1.31
N LEU A 93 -10.88 10.06 -0.10
CA LEU A 93 -10.89 8.93 0.82
C LEU A 93 -12.29 8.62 1.36
N LYS A 94 -13.09 9.65 1.71
CA LYS A 94 -14.52 9.47 2.08
C LYS A 94 -15.30 8.73 0.98
N ILE A 95 -15.14 9.14 -0.28
CA ILE A 95 -15.79 8.49 -1.44
C ILE A 95 -15.32 7.03 -1.56
N LYS A 96 -14.00 6.78 -1.45
CA LYS A 96 -13.44 5.43 -1.55
C LYS A 96 -13.96 4.51 -0.44
N ILE A 97 -14.11 5.01 0.79
CA ILE A 97 -14.65 4.25 1.92
C ILE A 97 -16.09 3.81 1.67
N GLU A 98 -16.92 4.67 1.09
CA GLU A 98 -18.30 4.30 0.75
C GLU A 98 -18.36 3.23 -0.35
N GLU A 99 -17.44 3.27 -1.34
CA GLU A 99 -17.27 2.20 -2.32
C GLU A 99 -16.87 0.87 -1.64
N ILE A 100 -15.88 0.92 -0.75
CA ILE A 100 -15.40 -0.25 0.02
C ILE A 100 -16.52 -0.86 0.85
N LYS A 101 -17.28 -0.04 1.60
CA LYS A 101 -18.42 -0.49 2.41
C LYS A 101 -19.50 -1.12 1.55
N LYS A 102 -19.80 -0.54 0.38
CA LYS A 102 -20.76 -1.10 -0.57
C LYS A 102 -20.33 -2.46 -1.08
N ASN A 103 -19.06 -2.62 -1.48
CA ASN A 103 -18.53 -3.91 -1.94
C ASN A 103 -18.59 -4.96 -0.82
N LYS A 104 -18.18 -4.59 0.39
CA LYS A 104 -18.27 -5.47 1.56
C LYS A 104 -19.70 -5.91 1.87
N HIS A 105 -20.67 -4.99 1.85
CA HIS A 105 -22.09 -5.31 2.05
C HIS A 105 -22.62 -6.27 0.98
N LEU A 106 -22.10 -6.20 -0.24
CA LEU A 106 -22.45 -7.10 -1.34
C LEU A 106 -21.60 -8.38 -1.37
N ASN A 107 -20.76 -8.65 -0.36
CA ASN A 107 -19.80 -9.75 -0.33
C ASN A 107 -18.91 -9.82 -1.59
N LYS A 108 -18.53 -8.65 -2.13
CA LYS A 108 -17.59 -8.52 -3.24
C LYS A 108 -16.20 -8.17 -2.72
N PRO A 109 -15.13 -8.71 -3.32
CA PRO A 109 -13.77 -8.32 -2.98
C PRO A 109 -13.55 -6.82 -3.28
N THR A 110 -12.64 -6.21 -2.54
CA THR A 110 -12.17 -4.84 -2.81
C THR A 110 -10.89 -4.80 -3.64
N ILE A 111 -10.37 -5.99 -3.96
CA ILE A 111 -9.17 -6.23 -4.77
C ILE A 111 -9.60 -6.69 -6.18
N PRO A 112 -8.89 -6.27 -7.24
CA PRO A 112 -7.69 -5.43 -7.23
C PRO A 112 -7.97 -3.95 -6.96
N SER A 113 -6.97 -3.25 -6.41
CA SER A 113 -6.95 -1.79 -6.40
C SER A 113 -6.05 -1.25 -7.53
N LEU A 114 -6.17 0.05 -7.85
CA LEU A 114 -5.31 0.70 -8.84
C LEU A 114 -4.15 1.43 -8.15
N LEU A 115 -2.93 1.18 -8.60
CA LEU A 115 -1.74 1.80 -8.02
C LEU A 115 -1.79 3.34 -8.06
N GLY A 116 -2.38 3.92 -9.10
CA GLY A 116 -2.58 5.37 -9.19
C GLY A 116 -3.52 5.93 -8.12
N GLU A 117 -4.48 5.15 -7.64
CA GLU A 117 -5.31 5.51 -6.48
C GLU A 117 -4.53 5.32 -5.17
N GLU A 118 -3.81 4.20 -5.04
CA GLU A 118 -2.98 3.91 -3.86
C GLU A 118 -1.94 5.02 -3.63
N LYS A 119 -1.27 5.51 -4.67
CA LYS A 119 -0.32 6.63 -4.55
C LYS A 119 -0.94 7.88 -3.92
N LYS A 120 -2.23 8.12 -4.16
CA LYS A 120 -2.95 9.30 -3.67
C LYS A 120 -3.56 9.11 -2.28
N LEU A 121 -3.95 7.89 -1.95
CA LEU A 121 -4.81 7.61 -0.78
C LEU A 121 -4.14 6.74 0.28
N ASN A 122 -3.14 5.94 -0.08
CA ASN A 122 -2.46 5.04 0.85
C ASN A 122 -1.40 5.81 1.65
N PRO A 123 -1.54 5.92 2.98
CA PRO A 123 -0.55 6.60 3.82
C PRO A 123 0.88 6.09 3.60
N PHE A 124 1.05 4.78 3.36
CA PHE A 124 2.35 4.15 3.20
C PHE A 124 2.95 4.28 1.80
N LEU A 125 2.30 5.00 0.88
CA LEU A 125 2.93 5.45 -0.37
C LEU A 125 3.23 6.95 -0.36
N ARG A 126 2.88 7.65 0.73
CA ARG A 126 2.98 9.09 0.92
C ARG A 126 3.91 9.47 2.09
N PHE A 127 4.72 8.52 2.57
CA PHE A 127 5.61 8.68 3.74
C PHE A 127 6.73 9.71 3.54
N ASP A 128 6.90 10.25 2.34
CA ASP A 128 7.86 11.29 1.96
C ASP A 128 7.18 12.56 1.41
N GLU A 129 5.85 12.65 1.48
CA GLU A 129 5.10 13.85 1.11
C GLU A 129 5.03 14.83 2.29
N ILE A 130 5.79 15.93 2.22
CA ILE A 130 5.88 16.95 3.28
C ILE A 130 4.50 17.42 3.74
N ASP A 131 3.64 17.85 2.80
CA ASP A 131 2.29 18.35 3.10
C ASP A 131 1.40 17.31 3.79
N PHE A 132 1.61 16.02 3.51
CA PHE A 132 0.86 14.94 4.16
C PHE A 132 1.37 14.74 5.59
N LEU A 133 2.68 14.61 5.77
CA LEU A 133 3.32 14.39 7.07
C LEU A 133 2.99 15.51 8.05
N GLU A 134 3.07 16.77 7.62
CA GLU A 134 2.74 17.93 8.45
C GLU A 134 1.27 17.91 8.90
N LYS A 135 0.34 17.56 8.00
CA LYS A 135 -1.11 17.48 8.33
C LYS A 135 -1.41 16.43 9.39
N ILE A 136 -0.67 15.34 9.42
CA ILE A 136 -0.87 14.24 10.37
C ILE A 136 0.02 14.34 11.61
N GLY A 137 0.77 15.44 11.75
CA GLY A 137 1.61 15.73 12.91
C GLY A 137 2.93 14.96 12.95
N ILE A 138 3.38 14.36 11.85
CA ILE A 138 4.68 13.70 11.75
C ILE A 138 5.73 14.73 11.33
N LYS A 139 6.81 14.85 12.13
CA LYS A 139 7.96 15.67 11.75
C LYS A 139 8.74 14.99 10.62
N ASN A 140 9.07 15.73 9.57
CA ASN A 140 9.88 15.23 8.47
C ASN A 140 11.39 15.31 8.80
N GLU A 141 11.84 14.51 9.77
CA GLU A 141 13.25 14.43 10.15
C GLU A 141 14.05 13.50 9.21
N SER A 142 13.43 12.39 8.81
CA SER A 142 13.92 11.50 7.75
C SER A 142 12.79 10.61 7.23
N ILE A 143 12.91 10.15 5.99
CA ILE A 143 11.95 9.21 5.37
C ILE A 143 11.75 7.96 6.25
N THR A 144 12.84 7.42 6.79
CA THR A 144 12.82 6.23 7.67
C THR A 144 12.04 6.48 8.94
N GLU A 145 12.24 7.63 9.59
CA GLU A 145 11.52 7.97 10.83
C GLU A 145 10.03 8.25 10.57
N SER A 146 9.73 8.98 9.48
CA SER A 146 8.35 9.26 9.09
C SER A 146 7.59 7.96 8.79
N PHE A 147 8.20 7.01 8.08
CA PHE A 147 7.61 5.69 7.84
C PHE A 147 7.44 4.89 9.14
N ARG A 148 8.47 4.88 10.01
CA ARG A 148 8.44 4.16 11.29
C ARG A 148 7.29 4.67 12.17
N THR A 149 7.18 5.98 12.33
CA THR A 149 6.11 6.62 13.11
C THR A 149 4.74 6.26 12.53
N LEU A 150 4.57 6.39 11.21
CA LEU A 150 3.31 6.04 10.55
C LEU A 150 2.93 4.56 10.73
N ARG A 151 3.92 3.67 10.69
CA ARG A 151 3.72 2.22 10.91
C ARG A 151 3.30 1.93 12.34
N GLN A 152 3.94 2.56 13.32
CA GLN A 152 3.59 2.45 14.73
C GLN A 152 2.17 2.95 14.99
N MET A 153 1.79 4.11 14.46
CA MET A 153 0.43 4.65 14.57
C MET A 153 -0.63 3.66 14.09
N LYS A 154 -0.35 2.91 13.01
CA LYS A 154 -1.28 1.89 12.50
C LYS A 154 -1.30 0.61 13.33
N ASP A 155 -0.19 0.27 13.98
CA ASP A 155 -0.12 -0.94 14.80
C ASP A 155 -0.84 -0.74 16.16
N GLU A 156 -0.98 0.51 16.60
CA GLU A 156 -1.68 0.92 17.83
C GLU A 156 -3.16 1.32 17.60
N PHE A 157 -3.62 1.45 16.35
CA PHE A 157 -5.00 1.77 15.96
C PHE A 157 -5.91 0.54 15.89
#